data_AF-A0A520HMC7-F1
#
_entry.id   AF-A0A520HMC7-F1
#
_cell.length_a   1.000
_cell.length_b   1.000
_cell.length_c   1.000
_cell.angle_alpha   90.00
_cell.angle_beta   90.00
_cell.angle_gamma   90.00
#
_symmetry.space_group_name_H-M   'P 1'
#
loop_
_entity.id
_entity.type
_entity.pdbx_description
1 polymer ?
#
loop_
_entity_poly.entity_id
_entity_poly.type
_entity_poly.pdbx_seq_one_letter_code
_entity_poly.pdbx_strand_id
1 'polypeptide(L)'
;MNLFSQPVSKLIDGCKSNDRKAQESLYKHFYVEMLRVCYRYLKTDDLAKEALNIGFLKVFQNIAAYETAKGEPGAWIRTIIVRTCIDLVRKELKFNLSPIADHEEEIFVEPSVLSKLYAEDILQSIRKLPDATQL
;
A
#
# COMPACT_ATOMS: atom_id res chain seq x y z
N MET A 1 2.37 8.49 -28.23
CA MET A 1 3.29 7.76 -29.13
C MET A 1 3.12 6.27 -28.84
N ASN A 2 2.23 5.59 -29.56
CA ASN A 2 1.98 4.15 -29.39
C ASN A 2 2.98 3.39 -30.26
N LEU A 3 4.13 3.02 -29.69
CA LEU A 3 4.99 2.00 -30.30
C LEU A 3 4.32 0.66 -30.03
N PHE A 4 3.58 0.16 -31.02
CA PHE A 4 3.16 -1.23 -31.18
C PHE A 4 2.95 -1.98 -29.86
N SER A 5 1.72 -1.94 -29.35
CA SER A 5 1.30 -2.76 -28.19
C SER A 5 1.50 -4.23 -28.53
N GLN A 6 2.71 -4.75 -28.29
CA GLN A 6 2.93 -6.18 -28.35
C GLN A 6 1.94 -6.84 -27.40
N PRO A 7 1.27 -7.92 -27.83
CA PRO A 7 0.36 -8.62 -26.95
C PRO A 7 1.12 -9.05 -25.70
N VAL A 8 0.49 -8.89 -24.54
CA VAL A 8 1.13 -9.16 -23.24
C VAL A 8 1.73 -10.56 -23.20
N SER A 9 1.12 -11.55 -23.87
CA SER A 9 1.67 -12.90 -24.02
C SER A 9 3.09 -12.93 -24.61
N LYS A 10 3.37 -12.15 -25.68
CA LYS A 10 4.72 -12.06 -26.25
C LYS A 10 5.71 -11.39 -25.30
N LEU A 11 5.25 -10.41 -24.53
CA LEU A 11 6.09 -9.77 -23.50
C LEU A 11 6.45 -10.77 -22.40
N ILE A 12 5.50 -11.61 -21.99
CA ILE A 12 5.74 -12.68 -21.01
C ILE A 12 6.76 -13.68 -21.54
N ASP A 13 6.64 -14.12 -22.80
CA ASP A 13 7.59 -15.06 -23.41
C ASP A 13 9.00 -14.44 -23.49
N GLY A 14 9.11 -13.18 -23.92
CA GLY A 14 10.38 -12.45 -23.90
C GLY A 14 10.97 -12.31 -22.48
N CYS A 15 10.13 -12.04 -21.47
CA CYS A 15 10.56 -11.99 -20.09
C CYS A 15 11.09 -13.35 -19.60
N LYS A 16 10.44 -14.46 -19.99
CA LYS A 16 10.91 -15.83 -19.68
C LYS A 16 12.27 -16.13 -20.32
N SER A 17 12.56 -15.54 -21.48
CA SER A 17 13.88 -15.58 -22.12
C SER A 17 14.88 -14.54 -21.58
N ASN A 18 14.54 -13.83 -20.50
CA ASN A 18 15.34 -12.77 -19.88
C ASN A 18 15.67 -11.59 -20.85
N ASP A 19 14.78 -11.30 -21.80
CA ASP A 19 14.92 -10.13 -22.68
C ASP A 19 14.58 -8.83 -21.92
N ARG A 20 15.59 -7.97 -21.79
CA ARG A 20 15.48 -6.67 -21.11
C ARG A 20 14.45 -5.74 -21.76
N LYS A 21 14.27 -5.78 -23.08
CA LYS A 21 13.27 -4.96 -23.78
C LYS A 21 11.85 -5.43 -23.49
N ALA A 22 11.65 -6.75 -23.39
CA ALA A 22 10.38 -7.33 -23.01
C ALA A 22 10.03 -6.98 -21.55
N GLN A 23 11.01 -7.06 -20.64
CA GLN A 23 10.82 -6.66 -19.23
C GLN A 23 10.45 -5.18 -19.10
N GLU A 24 11.15 -4.29 -19.80
CA GLU A 24 10.84 -2.85 -19.82
C GLU A 24 9.42 -2.59 -20.34
N SER A 25 9.04 -3.26 -21.44
CA SER A 25 7.73 -3.09 -22.06
C SER A 25 6.61 -3.61 -21.14
N LEU A 26 6.82 -4.76 -20.48
CA LEU A 26 5.86 -5.31 -19.52
C LEU A 26 5.69 -4.40 -18.30
N TYR A 27 6.80 -3.90 -17.76
CA TYR A 27 6.80 -2.94 -16.66
C TYR A 27 5.99 -1.70 -17.04
N LYS A 28 6.29 -1.08 -18.18
CA LYS A 28 5.60 0.13 -18.65
C LYS A 28 4.10 -0.11 -18.88
N HIS A 29 3.74 -1.27 -19.43
CA HIS A 29 2.34 -1.65 -19.69
C HIS A 29 1.51 -1.66 -18.41
N PHE A 30 2.04 -2.26 -17.33
CA PHE A 30 1.33 -2.41 -16.07
C PHE A 30 1.64 -1.32 -15.03
N TYR A 31 2.58 -0.41 -15.30
CA TYR A 31 3.07 0.60 -14.35
C TYR A 31 1.94 1.37 -13.67
N VAL A 32 1.08 2.02 -14.46
CA VAL A 32 0.03 2.92 -13.95
C VAL A 32 -1.04 2.15 -13.17
N GLU A 33 -1.37 0.93 -13.62
CA GLU A 33 -2.36 0.10 -12.94
C GLU A 33 -1.82 -0.43 -11.61
N MET A 34 -0.60 -0.95 -11.60
CA MET A 34 0.01 -1.55 -10.40
C MET A 34 0.42 -0.48 -9.39
N LEU A 35 0.87 0.69 -9.83
CA LEU A 35 1.14 1.81 -8.93
C LEU A 35 -0.14 2.26 -8.21
N ARG A 36 -1.28 2.31 -8.92
CA ARG A 36 -2.60 2.55 -8.31
C ARG A 36 -2.99 1.50 -7.28
N VAL A 37 -2.56 0.26 -7.45
CA VAL A 37 -2.73 -0.77 -6.41
C VAL A 37 -1.85 -0.45 -5.21
N CYS A 38 -0.57 -0.15 -5.40
CA CYS A 38 0.35 0.20 -4.31
C CYS A 38 -0.19 1.34 -3.43
N TYR A 39 -0.73 2.41 -4.03
CA TYR A 39 -1.33 3.52 -3.28
C TYR A 39 -2.52 3.14 -2.39
N ARG A 40 -3.21 2.02 -2.67
CA ARG A 40 -4.29 1.54 -1.79
C ARG A 40 -3.78 0.89 -0.51
N TYR A 41 -2.50 0.49 -0.48
CA TYR A 41 -1.90 -0.23 0.65
C TYR A 41 -0.86 0.61 1.39
N LEU A 42 -0.28 1.63 0.76
CA LEU A 42 0.88 2.37 1.27
C LEU A 42 0.58 3.86 1.42
N LYS A 43 1.11 4.45 2.49
CA LYS A 43 0.77 5.81 2.93
C LYS A 43 1.47 6.91 2.13
N THR A 44 2.64 6.63 1.55
CA THR A 44 3.47 7.62 0.87
C THR A 44 3.76 7.21 -0.57
N ASP A 45 4.07 8.21 -1.39
CA ASP A 45 4.41 8.01 -2.80
C ASP A 45 5.71 7.21 -2.97
N ASP A 46 6.71 7.49 -2.13
CA ASP A 46 7.99 6.80 -2.16
C ASP A 46 7.83 5.31 -1.86
N LEU A 47 7.06 4.97 -0.82
CA LEU A 47 6.77 3.56 -0.48
C LEU A 47 6.01 2.88 -1.62
N ALA A 48 5.04 3.56 -2.24
CA ALA A 48 4.28 2.99 -3.35
C ALA A 48 5.18 2.67 -4.55
N LYS A 49 6.09 3.57 -4.90
CA LYS A 49 7.10 3.37 -5.96
C LYS A 49 8.11 2.29 -5.61
N GLU A 50 8.57 2.23 -4.37
CA GLU A 50 9.45 1.18 -3.88
C GLU A 50 8.77 -0.19 -3.98
N ALA A 51 7.55 -0.32 -3.49
CA ALA A 51 6.76 -1.55 -3.55
C ALA A 51 6.53 -2.02 -4.99
N LEU A 52 6.26 -1.08 -5.89
CA LEU A 52 6.11 -1.37 -7.31
C LEU A 52 7.39 -1.95 -7.89
N ASN A 53 8.54 -1.30 -7.64
CA ASN A 53 9.83 -1.73 -8.17
C ASN A 53 10.27 -3.08 -7.61
N ILE A 54 10.17 -3.28 -6.28
CA ILE A 54 10.44 -4.58 -5.64
C ILE A 54 9.50 -5.65 -6.16
N GLY A 55 8.22 -5.31 -6.31
CA GLY A 55 7.20 -6.22 -6.81
C GLY A 55 7.49 -6.67 -8.24
N PHE A 56 7.87 -5.76 -9.14
CA PHE A 56 8.27 -6.09 -10.51
C PHE A 56 9.58 -6.87 -10.58
N LEU A 57 10.55 -6.60 -9.69
CA LEU A 57 11.74 -7.43 -9.58
C LEU A 57 11.35 -8.88 -9.26
N LYS A 58 10.45 -9.10 -8.29
CA LYS A 58 9.92 -10.43 -7.96
C LYS A 58 9.14 -11.05 -9.13
N VAL A 59 8.36 -10.27 -9.87
CA VAL A 59 7.66 -10.72 -11.09
C VAL A 59 8.66 -11.30 -12.08
N PHE A 60 9.73 -10.58 -12.41
CA PHE A 60 10.73 -11.06 -13.37
C PHE A 60 11.49 -12.28 -12.86
N GLN A 61 11.84 -12.32 -11.58
CA GLN A 61 12.48 -13.48 -10.96
C GLN A 61 11.61 -14.74 -10.98
N ASN A 62 10.28 -14.59 -10.94
CA ASN A 62 9.33 -15.72 -10.88
C ASN A 62 8.55 -15.92 -12.18
N ILE A 63 8.88 -15.21 -13.26
CA ILE A 63 8.09 -15.18 -14.49
C ILE A 63 7.99 -16.55 -15.17
N ALA A 64 8.99 -17.41 -14.97
CA ALA A 64 9.00 -18.79 -15.46
C ALA A 64 7.86 -19.64 -14.86
N ALA A 65 7.44 -19.34 -13.62
CA ALA A 65 6.35 -20.05 -12.93
C ALA A 65 4.96 -19.58 -13.35
N TYR A 66 4.84 -18.53 -14.17
CA TYR A 66 3.56 -18.09 -14.69
C TYR A 66 3.04 -19.07 -15.76
N GLU A 67 1.83 -19.57 -15.54
CA GLU A 67 1.10 -20.45 -16.44
C GLU A 67 -0.17 -19.77 -16.93
N THR A 68 -0.33 -19.66 -18.25
CA THR A 68 -1.49 -19.04 -18.89
C THR A 68 -2.81 -19.71 -18.51
N ALA A 69 -2.80 -21.02 -18.23
CA ALA A 69 -3.97 -21.77 -17.80
C ALA A 69 -4.51 -21.37 -16.41
N LYS A 70 -3.68 -20.75 -15.56
CA LYS A 70 -4.05 -20.35 -14.19
C LYS A 70 -4.70 -18.96 -14.10
N GLY A 71 -4.73 -18.21 -15.20
CA GLY A 71 -5.37 -16.90 -15.28
C GLY A 71 -4.54 -15.86 -16.03
N GLU A 72 -5.09 -14.65 -16.13
CA GLU A 72 -4.47 -13.56 -16.89
C GLU A 72 -3.18 -13.04 -16.21
N PRO A 73 -2.18 -12.59 -17.00
CA PRO A 73 -0.90 -12.11 -16.47
C PRO A 73 -1.07 -10.97 -15.45
N GLY A 74 -2.02 -10.05 -15.70
CA GLY A 74 -2.27 -8.91 -14.82
C GLY A 74 -2.73 -9.34 -13.41
N ALA A 75 -3.56 -10.38 -13.30
CA ALA A 75 -4.01 -10.91 -12.01
C ALA A 75 -2.86 -11.57 -11.23
N TRP A 76 -1.99 -12.30 -11.93
CA TRP A 76 -0.81 -12.91 -11.33
C TRP A 76 0.20 -11.85 -10.85
N ILE A 77 0.49 -10.84 -11.69
CA ILE A 77 1.34 -9.70 -11.33
C ILE A 77 0.77 -8.97 -10.11
N ARG A 78 -0.52 -8.62 -10.14
CA ARG A 78 -1.21 -7.96 -9.02
C ARG A 78 -1.06 -8.72 -7.71
N THR A 79 -1.12 -10.06 -7.75
CA THR A 79 -0.91 -10.90 -6.56
C THR A 79 0.47 -10.67 -5.95
N ILE A 80 1.52 -10.62 -6.77
CA ILE A 80 2.89 -10.35 -6.32
C ILE A 80 3.04 -8.93 -5.78
N ILE A 81 2.43 -7.94 -6.46
CA ILE A 81 2.44 -6.53 -6.04
C ILE A 81 1.77 -6.37 -4.67
N VAL A 82 0.55 -6.89 -4.49
CA VAL A 82 -0.19 -6.76 -3.22
C VAL A 82 0.57 -7.42 -2.07
N ARG A 83 1.10 -8.62 -2.27
CA ARG A 83 1.94 -9.30 -1.27
C ARG A 83 3.16 -8.47 -0.89
N THR A 84 3.81 -7.86 -1.88
CA THR A 84 4.97 -6.97 -1.64
C THR A 84 4.59 -5.72 -0.85
N CYS A 85 3.43 -5.11 -1.13
CA CYS A 85 2.93 -3.98 -0.33
C CYS A 85 2.69 -4.39 1.13
N ILE A 86 2.03 -5.54 1.34
CA ILE A 86 1.76 -6.08 2.69
C ILE A 86 3.08 -6.36 3.45
N ASP A 87 4.09 -6.90 2.77
CA ASP A 87 5.40 -7.16 3.37
C ASP A 87 6.08 -5.86 3.83
N LEU A 88 5.99 -4.79 3.03
CA LEU A 88 6.53 -3.48 3.40
C LEU A 88 5.76 -2.86 4.58
N VAL A 89 4.43 -2.93 4.60
CA VAL A 89 3.63 -2.49 5.75
C VAL A 89 4.03 -3.25 7.01
N ARG A 90 4.22 -4.56 6.92
CA ARG A 90 4.67 -5.38 8.07
C ARG A 90 6.08 -5.00 8.53
N LYS A 91 6.98 -4.67 7.60
CA LYS A 91 8.33 -4.21 7.92
C LYS A 91 8.31 -2.87 8.67
N GLU A 92 7.51 -1.92 8.21
CA GLU A 92 7.34 -0.63 8.90
C GLU A 92 6.74 -0.79 10.29
N LEU A 93 5.69 -1.60 10.43
CA LEU A 93 5.09 -1.87 11.75
C LEU A 93 6.11 -2.48 12.71
N LYS A 94 6.93 -3.43 12.26
CA LYS A 94 8.00 -4.02 13.08
C LYS A 94 9.08 -3.00 13.45
N PHE A 95 9.42 -2.09 12.54
CA PHE A 95 10.39 -1.03 12.81
C PHE A 95 9.85 -0.06 13.87
N ASN A 96 8.59 0.36 13.75
CA ASN A 96 7.94 1.26 14.70
C ASN A 96 7.66 0.62 16.08
N LEU A 97 7.56 -0.71 16.14
CA LEU A 97 7.38 -1.47 17.38
C LEU A 97 8.69 -2.00 17.97
N SER A 98 9.83 -1.77 17.29
CA SER A 98 11.13 -2.08 17.87
C SER A 98 11.41 -1.08 18.98
N PRO A 99 11.73 -1.52 20.21
CA PRO A 99 12.12 -0.62 21.29
C PRO A 99 13.52 -0.11 21.00
N ILE A 100 13.61 0.89 20.13
CA ILE A 100 14.80 1.74 20.04
C ILE A 100 14.61 2.77 21.14
N ALA A 101 15.27 2.49 22.27
CA ALA A 101 15.59 3.49 23.29
C ALA A 101 16.15 4.76 22.62
N ASP A 102 15.79 5.92 23.16
CA ASP A 102 16.14 7.28 22.69
C ASP A 102 15.04 8.03 21.91
N HIS A 103 13.78 7.86 22.30
CA HIS A 103 12.86 8.98 22.24
C HIS A 103 12.84 9.65 23.62
N GLU A 104 13.29 10.90 23.69
CA GLU A 104 12.91 11.80 24.79
C GLU A 104 11.40 11.68 24.93
N GLU A 105 10.93 11.07 26.03
CA GLU A 105 9.52 11.06 26.35
C GLU A 105 9.12 12.53 26.55
N GLU A 106 8.55 13.15 25.51
CA GLU A 106 7.64 14.27 25.74
C GLU A 106 6.54 13.72 26.64
N ILE A 107 6.68 14.01 27.94
CA ILE A 107 5.68 13.68 28.94
C ILE A 107 4.37 14.27 28.43
N PHE A 108 3.50 13.42 27.89
CA PHE A 108 2.16 13.82 27.50
C PHE A 108 1.39 14.12 28.79
N VAL A 109 1.41 15.39 29.19
CA VAL A 109 0.55 15.89 30.26
C VAL A 109 -0.83 16.08 29.64
N GLU A 110 -1.73 15.13 29.88
CA GLU A 110 -3.12 15.30 29.51
C GLU A 110 -3.63 16.63 30.10
N PRO A 111 -4.15 17.57 29.29
CA PRO A 111 -4.61 18.85 29.80
C PRO A 111 -5.95 18.64 30.52
N SER A 112 -5.86 18.15 31.77
CA SER A 112 -6.99 17.75 32.62
C SER A 112 -7.98 18.89 32.89
N VAL A 113 -7.55 20.14 32.73
CA VAL A 113 -8.40 21.33 32.83
C VAL A 113 -9.26 21.49 31.58
N LEU A 114 -8.68 21.28 30.38
CA LEU A 114 -9.42 21.31 29.13
C LEU A 114 -10.42 20.16 29.04
N SER A 115 -10.04 18.95 29.46
CA SER A 115 -10.97 17.80 29.45
C SER A 115 -12.17 18.00 30.37
N LYS A 116 -11.96 18.60 31.56
CA LYS A 116 -13.06 18.98 32.47
C LYS A 116 -13.98 20.05 31.87
N LEU A 117 -13.41 21.07 31.21
CA LEU A 117 -14.18 22.11 30.56
C LEU A 117 -15.09 21.56 29.44
N TYR A 118 -14.54 20.69 28.58
CA TYR A 118 -15.32 20.06 27.52
C TYR A 118 -16.44 19.16 28.07
N ALA A 119 -16.19 18.45 29.18
CA ALA A 119 -17.20 17.62 29.82
C ALA A 119 -18.37 18.48 30.37
N GLU A 120 -18.07 19.62 30.98
CA GLU A 120 -19.09 20.57 31.45
C GLU A 120 -19.92 21.12 30.29
N ASP A 121 -19.30 21.46 29.16
CA ASP A 121 -20.00 21.96 27.97
C ASP A 121 -20.95 20.93 27.35
N ILE A 122 -20.53 19.66 27.30
CA ILE A 122 -21.37 18.55 26.83
C ILE A 122 -22.55 18.35 27.78
N LEU A 123 -22.32 18.36 29.10
CA LEU A 123 -23.38 18.23 30.11
C LEU A 123 -24.39 19.39 30.04
N GLN A 124 -23.93 20.62 29.83
CA GLN A 124 -24.82 21.76 29.61
C GLN A 124 -25.66 21.60 28.35
N SER A 125 -25.09 21.04 27.28
CA SER A 125 -25.80 20.80 26.02
C SER A 125 -26.86 19.72 26.16
N ILE A 126 -26.56 18.64 26.91
CA ILE A 126 -27.54 17.58 27.23
C ILE A 126 -28.71 18.15 28.05
N ARG A 127 -28.44 19.04 29.01
CA ARG A 127 -29.46 19.68 29.85
C ARG A 127 -30.40 20.64 29.10
N LYS A 128 -30.09 20.99 27.84
CA LYS A 128 -30.96 21.81 26.98
C LYS A 128 -31.91 20.96 26.13
N LEU A 129 -31.78 19.63 26.16
CA LEU A 129 -32.69 18.74 25.47
C LEU A 129 -34.05 18.69 26.20
N PRO A 130 -35.15 18.40 25.49
CA PRO A 130 -36.45 18.19 26.13
C PRO A 130 -36.42 17.02 27.12
N ASP A 131 -37.18 17.14 28.22
CA ASP A 131 -37.23 16.17 29.33
C ASP A 131 -37.44 14.72 28.89
N ALA A 132 -38.12 14.48 27.77
CA ALA A 132 -38.36 13.14 27.23
C ALA A 132 -37.10 12.43 26.68
N THR A 133 -36.01 13.17 26.45
CA THR A 133 -34.75 12.69 25.84
C THR A 133 -33.51 13.02 26.65
N GLN A 134 -33.67 13.68 27.79
CA GLN A 134 -32.61 13.95 28.75
C GLN A 134 -32.48 12.72 29.66
N LEU A 135 -31.40 11.95 29.52
CA LEU A 135 -31.09 10.79 30.37
C LEU A 135 -30.85 11.19 31.83
#